data_AF-A0A963TIP9-F1
#
_entry.id   AF-A0A963TIP9-F1
#
_cell.length_a   1.000
_cell.length_b   1.000
_cell.length_c   1.000
_cell.angle_alpha   90.00
_cell.angle_beta   90.00
_cell.angle_gamma   90.00
#
_symmetry.space_group_name_H-M   'P 1'
#
loop_
_entity.id
_entity.type
_entity.pdbx_description
1 polymer ?
#
loop_
_entity_poly.entity_id
_entity_poly.type
_entity_poly.pdbx_seq_one_letter_code
_entity_poly.pdbx_strand_id
1 'polypeptide(L)'
;IKVAFTPSAPAEYNAALNSKLDAGTAGDLITCRPFDASLALYDGGKLADLSDLAAMANFSDVAKSAWQTDDGAHTFCVPMASVIHGFIYNKTAFAELGIEVPATEADFFAALDKIKADGTYIPMAMGTNDQWEAATMGYNNIGPNYWKGEDGRRALIAGTQKLTDEAWVAPYRQLAKWKDYLGDGFEAQTYPDSQNLFTLGRAAVYPAGSWEISGFNAQADFEMGAFPPPVANAGDECYISDHTDIAIGLNAA
;
A
#
# COMPACT_ATOMS: atom_id res chain seq x y z
N ILE A 1 2.30 32.73 -9.15
CA ILE A 1 1.48 31.79 -8.35
C ILE A 1 2.29 31.39 -7.13
N LYS A 2 1.73 31.49 -5.92
CA LYS A 2 2.36 30.99 -4.68
C LYS A 2 1.49 29.85 -4.16
N VAL A 3 2.09 28.71 -3.84
CA VAL A 3 1.38 27.53 -3.33
C VAL A 3 1.67 27.41 -1.84
N ALA A 4 0.62 27.24 -1.03
CA ALA A 4 0.72 27.00 0.40
C ALA A 4 0.31 25.55 0.70
N PHE A 5 1.28 24.71 1.05
CA PHE A 5 1.02 23.32 1.39
C PHE A 5 0.58 23.20 2.86
N THR A 6 -0.59 22.58 3.09
CA THR A 6 -1.19 22.45 4.43
C THR A 6 -1.48 20.97 4.73
N PRO A 7 -0.48 20.17 5.14
CA PRO A 7 -0.66 18.75 5.40
C PRO A 7 -1.44 18.48 6.69
N SER A 8 -1.97 17.26 6.80
CA SER A 8 -2.48 16.66 8.04
C SER A 8 -1.96 15.24 8.16
N ALA A 9 -2.09 14.62 9.34
CA ALA A 9 -1.76 13.21 9.49
C ALA A 9 -2.64 12.34 8.56
N PRO A 10 -2.11 11.27 7.95
CA PRO A 10 -2.87 10.43 7.02
C PRO A 10 -4.18 9.89 7.58
N ALA A 11 -4.19 9.45 8.85
CA ALA A 11 -5.37 8.94 9.55
C ALA A 11 -6.44 10.02 9.82
N GLU A 12 -6.03 11.28 9.89
CA GLU A 12 -6.91 12.42 10.17
C GLU A 12 -7.39 13.14 8.90
N TYR A 13 -6.79 12.82 7.75
CA TYR A 13 -6.93 13.58 6.51
C TYR A 13 -8.39 13.78 6.08
N ASN A 14 -9.17 12.70 5.99
CA ASN A 14 -10.54 12.77 5.48
C ASN A 14 -11.44 13.64 6.39
N ALA A 15 -11.30 13.48 7.72
CA ALA A 15 -12.08 14.26 8.68
C ALA A 15 -11.72 15.75 8.63
N ALA A 16 -10.42 16.06 8.58
CA ALA A 16 -9.93 17.43 8.47
C ALA A 16 -10.36 18.09 7.15
N LEU A 17 -10.28 17.36 6.03
CA LEU A 17 -10.71 17.83 4.72
C LEU A 17 -12.21 18.13 4.70
N ASN A 18 -13.04 17.18 5.12
CA ASN A 18 -14.50 17.33 5.09
C ASN A 18 -14.96 18.51 5.94
N SER A 19 -14.39 18.67 7.15
CA SER A 19 -14.69 19.82 8.00
C SER A 19 -14.37 21.16 7.32
N LYS A 20 -13.24 21.25 6.60
CA LYS A 20 -12.87 22.46 5.86
C LYS A 20 -13.80 22.72 4.66
N LEU A 21 -14.18 21.67 3.93
CA LEU A 21 -15.12 21.75 2.80
C LEU A 21 -16.52 22.20 3.25
N ASP A 22 -16.98 21.78 4.42
CA ASP A 22 -18.27 22.19 4.97
C ASP A 22 -18.25 23.60 5.55
N ALA A 23 -17.12 24.00 6.14
CA ALA A 23 -16.91 25.35 6.64
C ALA A 23 -16.60 26.38 5.52
N GLY A 24 -16.41 25.95 4.27
CA GLY A 24 -15.99 26.84 3.17
C GLY A 24 -14.56 27.39 3.33
N THR A 25 -13.69 26.64 4.00
CA THR A 25 -12.29 27.02 4.31
C THR A 25 -11.26 26.05 3.73
N ALA A 26 -11.70 25.10 2.89
CA ALA A 26 -10.80 24.24 2.14
C ALA A 26 -9.98 25.04 1.13
N GLY A 27 -8.78 24.57 0.83
CA GLY A 27 -7.93 25.19 -0.19
C GLY A 27 -8.45 24.98 -1.61
N ASP A 28 -7.78 25.59 -2.58
CA ASP A 28 -8.14 25.48 -4.00
C ASP A 28 -7.88 24.07 -4.55
N LEU A 29 -6.78 23.44 -4.12
CA LEU A 29 -6.36 22.10 -4.53
C LEU A 29 -6.58 21.11 -3.40
N ILE A 30 -7.19 19.97 -3.74
CA ILE A 30 -7.56 18.91 -2.80
C ILE A 30 -6.76 17.65 -3.16
N THR A 31 -6.16 17.00 -2.16
CA THR A 31 -5.55 15.68 -2.37
C THR A 31 -6.66 14.62 -2.37
N CYS A 32 -6.81 13.92 -3.47
CA CYS A 32 -7.86 12.92 -3.64
C CYS A 32 -7.40 11.56 -3.13
N ARG A 33 -8.32 10.87 -2.43
CA ARG A 33 -8.24 9.44 -2.11
C ARG A 33 -8.86 8.61 -3.24
N PRO A 34 -8.31 7.44 -3.58
CA PRO A 34 -8.78 6.66 -4.72
C PRO A 34 -10.21 6.16 -4.51
N PHE A 35 -10.96 6.04 -5.62
CA PHE A 35 -12.31 5.48 -5.68
C PHE A 35 -13.33 6.24 -4.79
N ASP A 36 -14.13 5.51 -4.01
CA ASP A 36 -15.37 5.96 -3.35
C ASP A 36 -15.22 7.23 -2.52
N ALA A 37 -14.08 7.44 -1.86
CA ALA A 37 -13.90 8.58 -0.98
C ALA A 37 -13.92 9.91 -1.74
N SER A 38 -13.24 9.99 -2.89
CA SER A 38 -13.27 11.21 -3.73
C SER A 38 -14.46 11.24 -4.66
N LEU A 39 -14.98 10.09 -5.08
CA LEU A 39 -16.25 10.01 -5.82
C LEU A 39 -17.40 10.63 -4.99
N ALA A 40 -17.49 10.31 -3.70
CA ALA A 40 -18.47 10.91 -2.81
C ALA A 40 -18.31 12.45 -2.67
N LEU A 41 -17.08 12.97 -2.74
CA LEU A 41 -16.85 14.42 -2.76
C LEU A 41 -17.31 15.05 -4.07
N TYR A 42 -17.06 14.39 -5.21
CA TYR A 42 -17.54 14.83 -6.51
C TYR A 42 -19.07 14.84 -6.59
N ASP A 43 -19.72 13.73 -6.19
CA ASP A 43 -21.18 13.61 -6.16
C ASP A 43 -21.82 14.62 -5.20
N GLY A 44 -21.11 14.97 -4.12
CA GLY A 44 -21.48 16.02 -3.17
C GLY A 44 -21.24 17.44 -3.68
N GLY A 45 -20.77 17.62 -4.92
CA GLY A 45 -20.49 18.92 -5.53
C GLY A 45 -19.30 19.66 -4.91
N LYS A 46 -18.39 18.94 -4.24
CA LYS A 46 -17.19 19.51 -3.58
C LYS A 46 -15.97 19.54 -4.49
N LEU A 47 -15.94 18.73 -5.55
CA LEU A 47 -14.89 18.69 -6.56
C LEU A 47 -15.42 19.14 -7.91
N ALA A 48 -14.62 19.90 -8.65
CA ALA A 48 -14.94 20.29 -10.01
C ALA A 48 -14.80 19.12 -11.00
N ASP A 49 -15.54 19.18 -12.10
CA ASP A 49 -15.35 18.29 -13.24
C ASP A 49 -14.08 18.69 -14.01
N LEU A 50 -13.18 17.73 -14.21
CA LEU A 50 -11.89 17.90 -14.86
C LEU A 50 -11.81 17.14 -16.20
N SER A 51 -12.93 16.64 -16.73
CA SER A 51 -12.96 15.81 -17.94
C SER A 51 -12.39 16.53 -19.16
N ASP A 52 -12.60 17.84 -19.25
CA ASP A 52 -12.12 18.67 -20.36
C ASP A 52 -10.64 19.10 -20.21
N LEU A 53 -9.97 18.69 -19.13
CA LEU A 53 -8.57 19.05 -18.92
C LEU A 53 -7.68 18.28 -19.91
N ALA A 54 -7.09 18.99 -20.87
CA ALA A 54 -6.25 18.39 -21.92
C ALA A 54 -5.10 17.50 -21.39
N ALA A 55 -4.61 17.77 -20.17
CA ALA A 55 -3.57 16.97 -19.52
C ALA A 55 -4.01 15.52 -19.24
N MET A 56 -5.32 15.24 -19.17
CA MET A 56 -5.86 13.90 -18.95
C MET A 56 -5.47 12.91 -20.05
N ALA A 57 -5.18 13.39 -21.26
CA ALA A 57 -4.70 12.57 -22.37
C ALA A 57 -3.30 11.97 -22.13
N ASN A 58 -2.55 12.46 -21.13
CA ASN A 58 -1.23 11.95 -20.78
C ASN A 58 -1.29 10.73 -19.84
N PHE A 59 -2.47 10.33 -19.38
CA PHE A 59 -2.64 9.26 -18.41
C PHE A 59 -3.31 8.04 -19.05
N SER A 60 -2.81 6.84 -18.69
CA SER A 60 -3.43 5.58 -19.09
C SER A 60 -4.78 5.38 -18.43
N ASP A 61 -5.59 4.46 -18.94
CA ASP A 61 -6.88 4.13 -18.34
C ASP A 61 -6.74 3.61 -16.91
N VAL A 62 -5.69 2.82 -16.64
CA VAL A 62 -5.36 2.37 -15.27
C VAL A 62 -5.08 3.56 -14.36
N ALA A 63 -4.27 4.52 -14.80
CA ALA A 63 -3.94 5.70 -14.00
C ALA A 63 -5.15 6.60 -13.73
N LYS A 64 -6.17 6.58 -14.60
CA LYS A 64 -7.42 7.35 -14.45
C LYS A 64 -8.47 6.64 -13.61
N SER A 65 -8.44 5.31 -13.54
CA SER A 65 -9.54 4.47 -13.05
C SER A 65 -10.08 4.83 -11.66
N ALA A 66 -9.23 5.31 -10.75
CA ALA A 66 -9.64 5.68 -9.39
C ALA A 66 -10.19 7.11 -9.26
N TRP A 67 -10.19 7.89 -10.34
CA TRP A 67 -10.48 9.33 -10.35
C TRP A 67 -11.64 9.68 -11.29
N GLN A 68 -12.41 8.67 -11.68
CA GLN A 68 -13.55 8.79 -12.56
C GLN A 68 -14.81 8.23 -11.90
N THR A 69 -15.97 8.69 -12.36
CA THR A 69 -17.26 8.09 -11.98
C THR A 69 -17.31 6.62 -12.36
N ASP A 70 -18.19 5.83 -11.73
CA ASP A 70 -18.28 4.38 -11.96
C ASP A 70 -18.56 4.00 -13.42
N ASP A 71 -19.23 4.90 -14.16
CA ASP A 71 -19.50 4.76 -15.60
C ASP A 71 -18.37 5.33 -16.51
N GLY A 72 -17.34 5.91 -15.90
CA GLY A 72 -16.20 6.56 -16.57
C GLY A 72 -16.54 7.88 -17.25
N ALA A 73 -17.76 8.41 -17.09
CA ALA A 73 -18.24 9.59 -17.81
C ALA A 73 -17.53 10.89 -17.39
N HIS A 74 -17.18 11.00 -16.11
CA HIS A 74 -16.58 12.21 -15.55
C HIS A 74 -15.27 11.90 -14.84
N THR A 75 -14.28 12.80 -14.97
CA THR A 75 -13.03 12.77 -14.20
C THR A 75 -13.04 13.88 -13.17
N PHE A 76 -12.74 13.57 -11.91
CA PHE A 76 -12.80 14.53 -10.81
C PHE A 76 -11.43 14.83 -10.15
N CYS A 77 -10.40 14.04 -10.43
CA CYS A 77 -9.02 14.34 -10.00
C CYS A 77 -7.98 13.99 -11.08
N VAL A 78 -6.87 14.74 -11.09
CA VAL A 78 -5.72 14.50 -11.98
C VAL A 78 -4.76 13.52 -11.30
N PRO A 79 -4.43 12.36 -11.92
CA PRO A 79 -3.52 11.38 -11.31
C PRO A 79 -2.15 11.99 -10.98
N MET A 80 -1.60 11.64 -9.82
CA MET A 80 -0.30 12.11 -9.37
C MET A 80 0.68 10.97 -9.10
N ALA A 81 0.24 9.92 -8.41
CA ALA A 81 1.09 8.80 -8.03
C ALA A 81 0.35 7.47 -8.10
N SER A 82 1.07 6.44 -8.55
CA SER A 82 0.76 5.03 -8.31
C SER A 82 1.91 4.43 -7.52
N VAL A 83 1.59 3.45 -6.68
CA VAL A 83 2.54 2.84 -5.75
C VAL A 83 2.49 1.33 -5.86
N ILE A 84 3.65 0.71 -5.71
CA ILE A 84 3.79 -0.74 -5.85
C ILE A 84 4.03 -1.33 -4.46
N HIS A 85 3.31 -2.41 -4.14
CA HIS A 85 3.53 -3.16 -2.91
C HIS A 85 4.51 -4.32 -3.12
N GLY A 86 5.22 -4.66 -2.05
CA GLY A 86 6.10 -5.83 -2.01
C GLY A 86 6.79 -5.91 -0.66
N PHE A 87 8.04 -6.36 -0.68
CA PHE A 87 8.90 -6.42 0.49
C PHE A 87 10.21 -5.72 0.18
N ILE A 88 10.68 -4.88 1.12
CA ILE A 88 12.04 -4.39 1.13
C ILE A 88 12.83 -5.26 2.12
N TYR A 89 14.07 -5.61 1.79
CA TYR A 89 14.92 -6.42 2.67
C TYR A 89 16.32 -5.85 2.80
N ASN A 90 16.94 -6.14 3.94
CA ASN A 90 18.33 -5.85 4.23
C ASN A 90 19.23 -6.89 3.55
N LYS A 91 19.92 -6.50 2.47
CA LYS A 91 20.80 -7.40 1.72
C LYS A 91 21.99 -7.88 2.56
N THR A 92 22.49 -7.06 3.47
CA THR A 92 23.57 -7.45 4.38
C THR A 92 23.12 -8.59 5.27
N ALA A 93 21.95 -8.49 5.91
CA ALA A 93 21.40 -9.56 6.74
C ALA A 93 21.18 -10.85 5.93
N PHE A 94 20.65 -10.73 4.70
CA PHE A 94 20.45 -11.90 3.82
C PHE A 94 21.78 -12.54 3.43
N ALA A 95 22.80 -11.75 3.08
CA ALA A 95 24.11 -12.26 2.70
C ALA A 95 24.85 -12.93 3.88
N GLU A 96 24.84 -12.32 5.06
CA GLU A 96 25.44 -12.87 6.29
C GLU A 96 24.84 -14.21 6.66
N LEU A 97 23.53 -14.35 6.50
CA LEU A 97 22.82 -15.58 6.79
C LEU A 97 22.81 -16.55 5.60
N GLY A 98 23.28 -16.17 4.41
CA GLY A 98 23.17 -16.99 3.21
C GLY A 98 21.71 -17.32 2.86
N ILE A 99 20.88 -16.29 2.77
CA ILE A 99 19.46 -16.34 2.38
C ILE A 99 19.34 -15.79 0.96
N GLU A 100 18.68 -16.55 0.10
CA GLU A 100 18.29 -16.10 -1.24
C GLU A 100 16.94 -15.39 -1.19
N VAL A 101 16.66 -14.55 -2.19
CA VAL A 101 15.36 -13.88 -2.31
C VAL A 101 14.26 -14.96 -2.47
N PRO A 102 13.23 -14.97 -1.59
CA PRO A 102 12.23 -16.02 -1.59
C PRO A 102 11.26 -15.86 -2.77
N ALA A 103 11.02 -16.95 -3.50
CA ALA A 103 10.10 -16.97 -4.63
C ALA A 103 8.72 -17.53 -4.23
N THR A 104 8.69 -18.49 -3.30
CA THR A 104 7.46 -19.12 -2.83
C THR A 104 7.16 -18.80 -1.37
N GLU A 105 5.91 -19.00 -0.93
CA GLU A 105 5.54 -18.89 0.49
C GLU A 105 6.43 -19.79 1.37
N ALA A 106 6.73 -21.01 0.91
CA ALA A 106 7.59 -21.93 1.63
C ALA A 106 9.02 -21.37 1.78
N ASP A 107 9.59 -20.78 0.73
CA ASP A 107 10.91 -20.14 0.78
C ASP A 107 10.91 -18.94 1.71
N PHE A 108 9.83 -18.16 1.70
CA PHE A 108 9.68 -16.99 2.54
C PHE A 108 9.69 -17.36 4.02
N PHE A 109 8.87 -18.33 4.44
CA PHE A 109 8.88 -18.77 5.83
C PHE A 109 10.19 -19.47 6.21
N ALA A 110 10.83 -20.21 5.30
CA ALA A 110 12.16 -20.77 5.55
C ALA A 110 13.23 -19.69 5.78
N ALA A 111 13.17 -18.58 5.03
CA ALA A 111 14.03 -17.42 5.24
C ALA A 111 13.77 -16.78 6.61
N LEU A 112 12.50 -16.57 6.97
CA LEU A 112 12.13 -15.98 8.27
C LEU A 112 12.51 -16.89 9.45
N ASP A 113 12.35 -18.20 9.32
CA ASP A 113 12.79 -19.20 10.31
C ASP A 113 14.30 -19.13 10.53
N LYS A 114 15.07 -18.99 9.44
CA LYS A 114 16.53 -18.88 9.50
C LYS A 114 16.98 -17.60 10.21
N ILE A 115 16.35 -16.46 9.90
CA ILE A 115 16.61 -15.18 10.57
C ILE A 115 16.28 -15.29 12.07
N LYS A 116 15.12 -15.87 12.39
CA LYS A 116 14.67 -16.06 13.77
C LYS A 116 15.60 -16.98 14.57
N ALA A 117 16.08 -18.06 13.95
CA ALA A 117 16.97 -19.02 14.59
C ALA A 117 18.38 -18.45 14.86
N ASP A 118 18.86 -17.55 13.99
CA ASP A 118 20.11 -16.81 14.21
C ASP A 118 19.98 -15.82 15.38
N GLY A 119 18.87 -15.07 15.43
CA GLY A 119 18.54 -14.17 16.54
C GLY A 119 19.23 -12.81 16.51
N THR A 120 20.07 -12.50 15.51
CA THR A 120 20.69 -11.17 15.36
C THR A 120 19.72 -10.12 14.85
N TYR A 121 18.79 -10.52 13.99
CA TYR A 121 17.81 -9.63 13.36
C TYR A 121 16.38 -10.03 13.74
N ILE A 122 15.50 -9.05 13.85
CA ILE A 122 14.06 -9.28 13.82
C ILE A 122 13.72 -9.77 12.40
N PRO A 123 13.03 -10.90 12.21
CA PRO A 123 12.71 -11.38 10.87
C PRO A 123 11.91 -10.36 10.05
N MET A 124 10.89 -9.75 10.65
CA MET A 124 10.08 -8.70 10.02
C MET A 124 9.75 -7.55 10.97
N ALA A 125 9.70 -6.32 10.44
CA ALA A 125 9.10 -5.16 11.10
C ALA A 125 7.85 -4.69 10.34
N MET A 126 6.76 -4.40 11.06
CA MET A 126 5.49 -3.92 10.52
C MET A 126 4.69 -3.21 11.62
N GLY A 127 4.08 -2.05 11.32
CA GLY A 127 3.39 -1.25 12.33
C GLY A 127 1.94 -1.70 12.49
N THR A 128 1.73 -2.69 13.35
CA THR A 128 0.40 -3.31 13.48
C THR A 128 -0.59 -2.45 14.27
N ASN A 129 -0.10 -1.52 15.10
CA ASN A 129 -0.96 -0.65 15.91
C ASN A 129 -1.84 0.29 15.06
N ASP A 130 -1.33 0.76 13.92
CA ASP A 130 -2.07 1.66 13.02
C ASP A 130 -3.09 0.94 12.14
N GLN A 131 -3.11 -0.41 12.17
CA GLN A 131 -4.01 -1.34 11.48
C GLN A 131 -3.93 -1.33 9.95
N TRP A 132 -3.70 -0.17 9.34
CA TRP A 132 -3.69 -0.01 7.89
C TRP A 132 -2.57 -0.83 7.24
N GLU A 133 -1.38 -0.91 7.82
CA GLU A 133 -0.27 -1.71 7.27
C GLU A 133 -0.63 -3.20 7.20
N ALA A 134 -1.25 -3.75 8.24
CA ALA A 134 -1.67 -5.14 8.23
C ALA A 134 -2.71 -5.39 7.11
N ALA A 135 -3.60 -4.43 6.87
CA ALA A 135 -4.58 -4.50 5.79
C ALA A 135 -3.95 -4.31 4.39
N THR A 136 -3.00 -3.39 4.23
CA THR A 136 -2.45 -3.03 2.92
C THR A 136 -1.15 -3.77 2.60
N MET A 137 -0.14 -3.65 3.46
CA MET A 137 1.20 -4.26 3.32
C MET A 137 1.23 -5.74 3.71
N GLY A 138 0.23 -6.18 4.48
CA GLY A 138 -0.06 -7.59 4.74
C GLY A 138 -1.03 -8.16 3.72
N TYR A 139 -2.33 -7.99 3.96
CA TYR A 139 -3.40 -8.69 3.23
C TYR A 139 -3.43 -8.35 1.73
N ASN A 140 -3.51 -7.06 1.37
CA ASN A 140 -3.57 -6.64 -0.04
C ASN A 140 -2.24 -6.80 -0.79
N ASN A 141 -1.13 -6.98 -0.08
CA ASN A 141 0.17 -7.23 -0.67
C ASN A 141 0.26 -8.67 -1.19
N ILE A 142 -0.07 -9.66 -0.36
CA ILE A 142 0.02 -11.09 -0.73
C ILE A 142 -1.23 -11.63 -1.42
N GLY A 143 -2.39 -11.05 -1.11
CA GLY A 143 -3.67 -11.58 -1.51
C GLY A 143 -3.94 -11.64 -3.03
N PRO A 144 -3.41 -10.73 -3.88
CA PRO A 144 -3.55 -10.85 -5.34
C PRO A 144 -3.10 -12.20 -5.91
N ASN A 145 -2.12 -12.87 -5.31
CA ASN A 145 -1.68 -14.21 -5.70
C ASN A 145 -2.75 -15.29 -5.46
N TYR A 146 -3.73 -15.04 -4.58
CA TYR A 146 -4.79 -15.98 -4.23
C TYR A 146 -6.07 -15.77 -5.04
N TRP A 147 -6.47 -14.51 -5.25
CA TRP A 147 -7.68 -14.18 -5.99
C TRP A 147 -7.43 -13.82 -7.46
N LYS A 148 -6.20 -13.97 -7.95
CA LYS A 148 -5.81 -13.73 -9.35
C LYS A 148 -5.91 -12.26 -9.76
N GLY A 149 -5.39 -11.38 -8.90
CA GLY A 149 -5.32 -9.94 -9.15
C GLY A 149 -6.68 -9.31 -9.50
N GLU A 150 -6.73 -8.65 -10.65
CA GLU A 150 -7.89 -7.86 -11.09
C GLU A 150 -9.15 -8.70 -11.33
N ASP A 151 -9.00 -9.94 -11.80
CA ASP A 151 -10.14 -10.84 -12.05
C ASP A 151 -10.89 -11.13 -10.75
N GLY A 152 -10.15 -11.42 -9.66
CA GLY A 152 -10.72 -11.59 -8.34
C GLY A 152 -11.41 -10.33 -7.84
N ARG A 153 -10.73 -9.19 -7.90
CA ARG A 153 -11.28 -7.90 -7.46
C ARG A 153 -12.61 -7.58 -8.15
N ARG A 154 -12.66 -7.73 -9.48
CA ARG A 154 -13.88 -7.50 -10.27
C ARG A 154 -14.98 -8.52 -9.97
N ALA A 155 -14.61 -9.78 -9.74
CA ALA A 155 -15.57 -10.82 -9.35
C ALA A 155 -16.18 -10.55 -7.96
N LEU A 156 -15.40 -10.02 -7.02
CA LEU A 156 -15.90 -9.60 -5.72
C LEU A 156 -16.87 -8.42 -5.83
N ILE A 157 -16.51 -7.38 -6.60
CA ILE A 157 -17.39 -6.22 -6.84
C ILE A 157 -18.70 -6.65 -7.53
N ALA A 158 -18.62 -7.58 -8.49
CA ALA A 158 -19.79 -8.12 -9.18
C ALA A 158 -20.63 -9.08 -8.31
N GLY A 159 -20.17 -9.43 -7.10
CA GLY A 159 -20.83 -10.36 -6.19
C GLY A 159 -20.78 -11.83 -6.64
N THR A 160 -19.91 -12.18 -7.60
CA THR A 160 -19.72 -13.55 -8.06
C THR A 160 -18.69 -14.32 -7.23
N GLN A 161 -17.83 -13.60 -6.51
CA GLN A 161 -17.04 -14.11 -5.39
C GLN A 161 -17.48 -13.46 -4.08
N LYS A 162 -17.12 -14.08 -2.95
CA LYS A 162 -17.42 -13.61 -1.59
C LYS A 162 -16.14 -13.54 -0.77
N LEU A 163 -16.10 -12.62 0.19
CA LEU A 163 -15.01 -12.54 1.17
C LEU A 163 -14.83 -13.82 2.02
N THR A 164 -15.84 -14.70 2.03
CA THR A 164 -15.79 -16.01 2.70
C THR A 164 -15.24 -17.12 1.83
N ASP A 165 -14.99 -16.88 0.54
CA ASP A 165 -14.42 -17.89 -0.35
C ASP A 165 -12.93 -18.09 -0.03
N GLU A 166 -12.43 -19.30 -0.32
CA GLU A 166 -11.08 -19.72 0.07
C GLU A 166 -9.98 -18.77 -0.45
N ALA A 167 -10.14 -18.23 -1.66
CA ALA A 167 -9.20 -17.26 -2.25
C ALA A 167 -9.08 -15.96 -1.44
N TRP A 168 -10.13 -15.57 -0.69
CA TRP A 168 -10.14 -14.36 0.14
C TRP A 168 -9.78 -14.66 1.60
N VAL A 169 -10.02 -15.89 2.07
CA VAL A 169 -9.73 -16.32 3.44
C VAL A 169 -8.28 -16.80 3.61
N ALA A 170 -7.71 -17.47 2.61
CA ALA A 170 -6.35 -18.02 2.68
C ALA A 170 -5.26 -16.94 2.94
N PRO A 171 -5.29 -15.74 2.34
CA PRO A 171 -4.34 -14.68 2.66
C PRO A 171 -4.38 -14.26 4.14
N TYR A 172 -5.55 -14.27 4.80
CA TYR A 172 -5.62 -14.00 6.24
C TYR A 172 -4.91 -15.07 7.07
N ARG A 173 -4.96 -16.35 6.65
CA ARG A 173 -4.21 -17.42 7.33
C ARG A 173 -2.71 -17.24 7.14
N GLN A 174 -2.25 -16.85 5.95
CA GLN A 174 -0.84 -16.54 5.73
C GLN A 174 -0.40 -15.34 6.58
N LEU A 175 -1.16 -14.25 6.56
CA LEU A 175 -0.88 -13.06 7.36
C LEU A 175 -0.86 -13.37 8.87
N ALA A 176 -1.77 -14.24 9.35
CA ALA A 176 -1.78 -14.66 10.74
C ALA A 176 -0.50 -15.39 11.17
N LYS A 177 0.21 -16.07 10.25
CA LYS A 177 1.51 -16.69 10.53
C LYS A 177 2.61 -15.65 10.74
N TRP A 178 2.49 -14.44 10.21
CA TRP A 178 3.52 -13.41 10.29
C TRP A 178 3.80 -12.97 11.72
N LYS A 179 2.79 -13.03 12.61
CA LYS A 179 2.92 -12.65 14.03
C LYS A 179 4.10 -13.35 14.72
N ASP A 180 4.41 -14.59 14.31
CA ASP A 180 5.48 -15.39 14.94
C ASP A 180 6.88 -14.92 14.51
N TYR A 181 6.96 -13.96 13.59
CA TYR A 181 8.18 -13.43 12.97
C TYR A 181 8.33 -11.91 13.15
N LEU A 182 7.36 -11.26 13.79
CA LEU A 182 7.45 -9.87 14.21
C LEU A 182 8.20 -9.78 15.54
N GLY A 183 8.75 -8.60 15.84
CA GLY A 183 9.46 -8.35 17.10
C GLY A 183 8.54 -8.41 18.33
N ASP A 184 9.13 -8.56 19.51
CA ASP A 184 8.38 -8.53 20.78
C ASP A 184 7.59 -7.22 20.93
N GLY A 185 6.31 -7.32 21.28
CA GLY A 185 5.43 -6.16 21.45
C GLY A 185 4.98 -5.51 20.15
N PHE A 186 5.07 -6.21 19.01
CA PHE A 186 4.64 -5.72 17.71
C PHE A 186 3.22 -5.15 17.69
N GLU A 187 2.33 -5.61 18.58
CA GLU A 187 0.94 -5.14 18.68
C GLU A 187 0.84 -3.64 19.03
N ALA A 188 1.84 -3.10 19.73
CA ALA A 188 1.92 -1.69 20.10
C ALA A 188 2.80 -0.87 19.14
N GLN A 189 3.48 -1.53 18.20
CA GLN A 189 4.42 -0.90 17.29
C GLN A 189 3.68 -0.10 16.21
N THR A 190 4.02 1.18 16.09
CA THR A 190 3.47 2.06 15.05
C THR A 190 4.25 1.96 13.74
N TYR A 191 3.70 2.55 12.68
CA TYR A 191 4.34 2.67 11.39
C TYR A 191 5.72 3.36 11.48
N PRO A 192 5.84 4.56 12.09
CA PRO A 192 7.15 5.18 12.30
C PRO A 192 8.13 4.33 13.12
N ASP A 193 7.65 3.60 14.15
CA ASP A 193 8.52 2.71 14.93
C ASP A 193 9.09 1.58 14.06
N SER A 194 8.26 1.03 13.17
CA SER A 194 8.64 -0.05 12.26
C SER A 194 9.64 0.41 11.21
N GLN A 195 9.42 1.60 10.63
CA GLN A 195 10.37 2.24 9.72
C GLN A 195 11.72 2.41 10.40
N ASN A 196 11.74 2.92 11.63
CA ASN A 196 12.97 3.08 12.41
C ASN A 196 13.68 1.75 12.69
N LEU A 197 12.95 0.70 13.07
CA LEU A 197 13.54 -0.62 13.29
C LEU A 197 14.22 -1.14 12.03
N PHE A 198 13.57 -0.99 10.87
CA PHE A 198 14.15 -1.42 9.61
C PHE A 198 15.36 -0.58 9.21
N THR A 199 15.26 0.75 9.19
CA THR A 199 16.35 1.63 8.73
C THR A 199 17.56 1.64 9.68
N LEU A 200 17.37 1.33 10.97
CA LEU A 200 18.47 1.07 11.92
C LEU A 200 19.11 -0.32 11.76
N GLY A 201 18.67 -1.12 10.77
CA GLY A 201 19.19 -2.44 10.48
C GLY A 201 18.82 -3.50 11.52
N ARG A 202 17.77 -3.27 12.32
CA ARG A 202 17.30 -4.23 13.36
C ARG A 202 16.40 -5.31 12.78
N ALA A 203 15.71 -5.03 11.68
CA ALA A 203 14.87 -5.99 10.99
C ALA A 203 15.44 -6.38 9.62
N ALA A 204 15.24 -7.63 9.22
CA ALA A 204 15.74 -8.16 7.96
C ALA A 204 14.78 -7.90 6.78
N VAL A 205 13.47 -7.91 7.03
CA VAL A 205 12.42 -7.71 6.02
C VAL A 205 11.39 -6.68 6.50
N TYR A 206 10.87 -5.90 5.57
CA TYR A 206 9.82 -4.91 5.79
C TYR A 206 8.76 -5.02 4.69
N PRO A 207 7.52 -5.43 4.98
CA PRO A 207 6.40 -5.35 4.04
C PRO A 207 6.16 -3.88 3.69
N ALA A 208 6.28 -3.52 2.41
CA ALA A 208 6.47 -2.14 2.00
C ALA A 208 5.60 -1.73 0.81
N GLY A 209 5.42 -0.42 0.70
CA GLY A 209 5.08 0.24 -0.55
C GLY A 209 6.25 1.03 -1.10
N SER A 210 6.25 1.29 -2.41
CA SER A 210 7.34 2.00 -3.10
C SER A 210 7.61 3.41 -2.58
N TRP A 211 6.69 4.01 -1.83
CA TRP A 211 6.87 5.31 -1.18
C TRP A 211 8.00 5.31 -0.14
N GLU A 212 8.33 4.16 0.45
CA GLU A 212 9.40 4.04 1.44
C GLU A 212 10.80 4.25 0.85
N ILE A 213 10.99 3.95 -0.43
CA ILE A 213 12.31 3.85 -1.07
C ILE A 213 13.12 5.13 -0.86
N SER A 214 12.51 6.30 -1.06
CA SER A 214 13.23 7.57 -0.91
C SER A 214 13.63 7.84 0.54
N GLY A 215 12.77 7.53 1.50
CA GLY A 215 13.04 7.73 2.93
C GLY A 215 14.10 6.77 3.43
N PHE A 216 13.95 5.49 3.10
CA PHE A 216 14.88 4.45 3.54
C PHE A 216 16.26 4.63 2.93
N ASN A 217 16.38 5.01 1.65
CA ASN A 217 17.69 5.30 1.03
C ASN A 217 18.43 6.45 1.71
N ALA A 218 17.71 7.37 2.36
CA ALA A 218 18.32 8.49 3.09
C ALA A 218 18.67 8.14 4.55
N GLN A 219 18.07 7.09 5.11
CA GLN A 219 18.16 6.77 6.54
C GLN A 219 18.93 5.47 6.84
N ALA A 220 18.91 4.50 5.93
CA ALA A 220 19.57 3.21 6.12
C ALA A 220 21.04 3.26 5.67
N ASP A 221 21.93 2.74 6.51
CA ASP A 221 23.37 2.62 6.24
C ASP A 221 23.77 1.25 5.65
N PHE A 222 22.80 0.48 5.13
CA PHE A 222 23.01 -0.83 4.52
C PHE A 222 22.34 -0.91 3.14
N GLU A 223 22.82 -1.84 2.31
CA GLU A 223 22.19 -2.05 1.00
C GLU A 223 20.83 -2.73 1.15
N MET A 224 19.83 -2.18 0.47
CA MET A 224 18.50 -2.75 0.40
C MET A 224 18.25 -3.44 -0.94
N GLY A 225 17.37 -4.43 -0.91
CA GLY A 225 16.72 -4.97 -2.11
C GLY A 225 15.22 -4.98 -1.93
N ALA A 226 14.51 -5.32 -3.00
CA ALA A 226 13.07 -5.55 -2.96
C ALA A 226 12.72 -6.86 -3.65
N PHE A 227 11.64 -7.49 -3.23
CA PHE A 227 11.08 -8.67 -3.87
C PHE A 227 9.55 -8.64 -3.89
N PRO A 228 8.91 -9.24 -4.91
CA PRO A 228 7.46 -9.28 -5.01
C PRO A 228 6.86 -10.25 -3.98
N PRO A 229 5.55 -10.20 -3.73
CA PRO A 229 4.87 -11.18 -2.91
C PRO A 229 5.16 -12.62 -3.36
N PRO A 230 5.72 -13.47 -2.47
CA PRO A 230 6.00 -14.86 -2.81
C PRO A 230 4.71 -15.58 -3.22
N VAL A 231 4.78 -16.36 -4.29
CA VAL A 231 3.64 -17.13 -4.80
C VAL A 231 3.42 -18.39 -3.98
N ALA A 232 2.23 -19.00 -4.05
CA ALA A 232 1.95 -20.22 -3.30
C ALA A 232 2.87 -21.38 -3.74
N ASN A 233 3.04 -21.58 -5.05
CA ASN A 233 3.88 -22.63 -5.62
C ASN A 233 4.81 -22.10 -6.70
N ALA A 234 5.96 -22.75 -6.88
CA ALA A 234 6.89 -22.42 -7.94
C ALA A 234 6.22 -22.54 -9.32
N GLY A 235 6.29 -21.47 -10.12
CA GLY A 235 5.67 -21.40 -11.45
C GLY A 235 4.26 -20.82 -11.48
N ASP A 236 3.64 -20.55 -10.31
CA ASP A 236 2.40 -19.78 -10.25
C ASP A 236 2.63 -18.36 -10.78
N GLU A 237 1.57 -17.77 -11.36
CA GLU A 237 1.61 -16.39 -11.81
C GLU A 237 1.72 -15.44 -10.61
N CYS A 238 2.69 -14.54 -10.67
CA CYS A 238 2.90 -13.53 -9.64
C CYS A 238 2.07 -12.28 -9.97
N TYR A 239 1.19 -11.90 -9.05
CA TYR A 239 0.41 -10.67 -9.11
C TYR A 239 1.01 -9.63 -8.17
N ILE A 240 1.38 -8.48 -8.72
CA ILE A 240 1.88 -7.34 -7.95
C ILE A 240 0.74 -6.33 -7.82
N SER A 241 0.52 -5.83 -6.61
CA SER A 241 -0.41 -4.72 -6.38
C SER A 241 0.23 -3.41 -6.85
N ASP A 242 -0.25 -2.88 -7.97
CA ASP A 242 -0.04 -1.50 -8.40
C ASP A 242 -1.28 -0.68 -8.03
N HIS A 243 -1.12 0.24 -7.09
CA HIS A 243 -2.20 0.97 -6.43
C HIS A 243 -2.16 2.44 -6.84
N THR A 244 -3.19 2.92 -7.52
CA THR A 244 -3.40 4.36 -7.73
C THR A 244 -3.60 5.04 -6.37
N ASP A 245 -2.63 5.86 -5.96
CA ASP A 245 -2.52 6.30 -4.56
C ASP A 245 -3.08 7.71 -4.36
N ILE A 246 -2.55 8.66 -5.13
CA ILE A 246 -2.85 10.08 -4.94
C ILE A 246 -3.15 10.73 -6.28
N ALA A 247 -4.18 11.58 -6.27
CA ALA A 247 -4.49 12.52 -7.33
C ALA A 247 -4.78 13.92 -6.75
N ILE A 248 -4.86 14.92 -7.61
CA ILE A 248 -5.18 16.30 -7.23
C ILE A 248 -6.52 16.69 -7.85
N GLY A 249 -7.48 17.04 -6.99
CA GLY A 249 -8.77 17.60 -7.37
C GLY A 249 -8.79 19.11 -7.23
N LEU A 250 -9.73 19.75 -7.92
CA LEU A 250 -10.00 21.17 -7.78
C LEU A 250 -11.25 21.35 -6.92
N ASN A 251 -11.16 22.19 -5.89
CA ASN A 251 -12.32 22.57 -5.07
C ASN A 251 -13.35 23.30 -5.95
N ALA A 252 -14.63 22.92 -5.85
CA ALA A 252 -15.70 23.48 -6.67
C ALA A 252 -16.24 24.84 -6.19
N ALA A 253 -15.92 25.25 -4.96
CA ALA A 253 -16.39 26.49 -4.34
C ALA A 253 -15.72 27.77 -4.88
#